data_AF-A0A1C5FCU3-F1
#
_entry.id   AF-A0A1C5FCU3-F1
#
_cell.length_a   1.000
_cell.length_b   1.000
_cell.length_c   1.000
_cell.angle_alpha   90.00
_cell.angle_beta   90.00
_cell.angle_gamma   90.00
#
_symmetry.space_group_name_H-M   'P 1'
#
loop_
_entity.id
_entity.type
_entity.pdbx_description
1 polymer ?
#
loop_
_entity_poly.entity_id
_entity_poly.type
_entity_poly.pdbx_seq_one_letter_code
_entity_poly.pdbx_strand_id
1 'polypeptide(L)'
;IPRLATPRLRVPPGAVSVAGRQAVIGPVAAPSGWRQIGRTPLDILRTDSHAGTGTDPDTDGHPDLDTVVPYRPGDRVRFLPIDEAGYADLLGAAMVPRHDG
;
A
#
# COMPACT_ATOMS: atom_id res chain seq x y z
N ILE A 1 -1.72 21.03 -3.17
CA ILE A 1 -3.10 20.51 -3.34
C ILE A 1 -3.86 20.67 -2.02
N PRO A 2 -4.92 21.50 -1.93
CA PRO A 2 -5.67 21.65 -0.69
C PRO A 2 -6.53 20.41 -0.38
N ARG A 3 -6.80 20.20 0.91
CA ARG A 3 -7.83 19.23 1.35
C ARG A 3 -9.21 19.66 0.88
N LEU A 4 -10.15 18.73 0.82
CA LEU A 4 -11.57 18.99 0.63
C LEU A 4 -12.13 19.79 1.80
N ALA A 5 -13.08 20.69 1.52
CA ALA A 5 -13.78 21.47 2.54
C ALA A 5 -14.62 20.56 3.47
N THR A 6 -15.27 19.55 2.89
CA THR A 6 -15.98 18.50 3.63
C THR A 6 -15.28 17.16 3.38
N PRO A 7 -14.78 16.47 4.42
CA PRO A 7 -14.19 15.14 4.27
C PRO A 7 -15.20 14.14 3.71
N ARG A 8 -14.72 13.19 2.91
CA ARG A 8 -15.50 11.99 2.61
C ARG A 8 -15.60 11.17 3.89
N LEU A 9 -16.80 10.71 4.22
CA LEU A 9 -17.03 9.85 5.39
C LEU A 9 -16.39 8.46 5.22
N ARG A 10 -16.19 8.02 3.98
CA ARG A 10 -15.57 6.74 3.66
C ARG A 10 -14.74 6.84 2.38
N VAL A 11 -13.47 6.51 2.49
CA VAL A 11 -12.54 6.27 1.38
C VAL A 11 -12.14 4.79 1.45
N PRO A 12 -12.16 4.04 0.32
CA PRO A 12 -11.87 2.61 0.35
C PRO A 12 -10.39 2.30 0.63
N PRO A 13 -10.06 1.08 1.09
CA PRO A 13 -8.69 0.59 1.19
C PRO A 13 -7.94 0.70 -0.14
N GLY A 14 -6.64 0.93 -0.10
CA GLY A 14 -5.78 1.10 -1.26
C GLY A 14 -5.91 2.48 -1.95
N ALA A 15 -6.77 3.39 -1.46
CA ALA A 15 -6.92 4.70 -2.08
C ALA A 15 -5.63 5.52 -1.99
N VAL A 16 -5.13 5.98 -3.15
CA VAL A 16 -3.98 6.88 -3.25
C VAL A 16 -4.51 8.32 -3.21
N SER A 17 -4.12 9.06 -2.19
CA SER A 17 -4.62 10.41 -1.94
C SER A 17 -3.49 11.41 -1.70
N VAL A 18 -3.73 12.68 -2.01
CA VAL A 18 -2.76 13.76 -1.89
C VAL A 18 -3.31 14.97 -1.14
N ALA A 19 -2.43 15.62 -0.37
CA ALA A 19 -2.65 16.93 0.25
C ALA A 19 -1.30 17.63 0.42
N GLY A 20 -1.25 18.93 0.12
CA GLY A 20 0.00 19.68 0.06
C GLY A 20 0.99 19.04 -0.91
N ARG A 21 2.12 18.60 -0.37
CA ARG A 21 3.24 17.90 -1.04
C ARG A 21 3.34 16.42 -0.62
N GLN A 22 2.31 15.89 0.05
CA GLN A 22 2.30 14.54 0.58
C GLN A 22 1.33 13.66 -0.22
N ALA A 23 1.65 12.38 -0.29
CA ALA A 23 0.76 11.32 -0.75
C ALA A 23 0.58 10.30 0.38
N VAL A 24 -0.57 9.63 0.40
CA VAL A 24 -0.89 8.56 1.36
C VAL A 24 -1.66 7.46 0.65
N ILE A 25 -1.41 6.22 1.06
CA ILE A 25 -2.23 5.06 0.71
C ILE A 25 -2.92 4.59 1.99
N GLY A 26 -4.24 4.54 2.01
CA GLY A 26 -5.00 4.09 3.18
C GLY A 26 -5.14 2.56 3.18
N PRO A 27 -4.65 1.83 4.20
CA PRO A 27 -4.75 0.36 4.23
C PRO A 27 -6.15 -0.15 4.57
N VAL A 28 -6.98 0.70 5.19
CA VAL A 28 -8.34 0.36 5.62
C VAL A 28 -9.31 1.46 5.22
N ALA A 29 -10.61 1.15 5.22
CA ALA A 29 -11.63 2.14 4.94
C ALA A 29 -11.70 3.18 6.06
N ALA A 30 -11.58 4.46 5.73
CA ALA A 30 -11.61 5.54 6.72
C ALA A 30 -12.14 6.86 6.14
N PRO A 31 -12.63 7.79 6.98
CA PRO A 31 -12.91 9.15 6.54
C PRO A 31 -11.64 9.86 6.08
N SER A 32 -11.72 10.68 5.02
CA SER A 32 -10.58 11.49 4.58
C SER A 32 -11.00 12.74 3.82
N GLY A 33 -10.32 13.86 4.13
CA GLY A 33 -10.39 15.10 3.37
C GLY A 33 -9.35 15.22 2.26
N TRP A 34 -8.52 14.20 2.03
CA TRP A 34 -7.48 14.28 0.99
C TRP A 34 -8.09 14.07 -0.40
N ARG A 35 -7.44 14.62 -1.42
CA ARG A 35 -7.86 14.45 -2.82
C ARG A 35 -7.40 13.07 -3.29
N GLN A 36 -8.33 12.16 -3.54
CA GLN A 36 -8.03 10.85 -4.11
C GLN A 36 -7.66 11.02 -5.59
N ILE A 37 -6.57 10.39 -6.01
CA ILE A 37 -6.03 10.46 -7.37
C ILE A 37 -5.91 9.08 -8.03
N GLY A 38 -6.13 8.00 -7.27
CA GLY A 38 -6.09 6.63 -7.78
C GLY A 38 -6.35 5.61 -6.68
N ARG A 39 -6.07 4.34 -6.98
CA ARG A 39 -6.16 3.23 -6.05
C ARG A 39 -5.13 2.16 -6.43
N THR A 40 -4.50 1.55 -5.44
CA THR A 40 -3.74 0.31 -5.63
C THR A 40 -4.64 -0.89 -5.40
N PRO A 41 -4.54 -1.96 -6.23
CA PRO A 41 -5.20 -3.22 -5.97
C PRO A 41 -4.52 -4.03 -4.85
N LEU A 42 -3.29 -3.67 -4.48
CA LEU A 42 -2.48 -4.40 -3.50
C LEU A 42 -2.90 -4.13 -2.05
N ASP A 43 -2.78 -5.16 -1.22
CA ASP A 43 -2.83 -5.04 0.23
C ASP A 43 -1.48 -4.53 0.75
N ILE A 44 -1.47 -3.26 1.17
CA ILE A 44 -0.24 -2.59 1.62
C ILE A 44 0.16 -2.95 3.06
N LEU A 45 -0.74 -3.59 3.80
CA LEU A 45 -0.48 -4.21 5.11
C LEU A 45 -0.86 -5.69 5.02
N ARG A 46 -0.08 -6.56 5.65
CA ARG A 46 -0.40 -7.98 5.80
C ARG A 46 -1.18 -8.19 7.08
N THR A 47 -2.48 -8.43 6.97
CA THR A 47 -3.36 -8.68 8.12
C THR A 47 -3.80 -10.14 8.23
N ASP A 48 -3.38 -10.99 7.30
CA ASP A 48 -3.61 -12.43 7.32
C ASP A 48 -2.56 -13.15 8.16
N SER A 49 -3.00 -14.10 8.99
CA SER A 49 -2.13 -14.86 9.90
C SER A 49 -1.41 -16.04 9.22
N HIS A 50 -1.42 -16.12 7.89
CA HIS A 50 -0.63 -17.10 7.15
C HIS A 50 0.72 -16.50 6.78
N ALA A 51 1.51 -16.20 7.81
CA ALA A 51 2.95 -16.25 7.72
C ALA A 51 3.35 -17.58 7.06
N GLY A 52 3.60 -17.54 5.76
CA GLY A 52 4.06 -18.70 5.02
C GLY A 52 5.43 -19.11 5.55
N THR A 53 5.63 -20.41 5.73
CA THR A 53 6.86 -21.10 6.16
C THR A 53 8.03 -20.98 5.16
N GLY A 54 8.10 -19.91 4.37
CA GLY A 54 9.14 -19.66 3.39
C GLY A 54 10.35 -19.02 4.07
N THR A 55 11.50 -19.68 4.05
CA THR A 55 12.79 -19.06 4.39
C THR A 55 13.34 -18.44 3.10
N ASP A 56 13.30 -17.12 2.97
CA ASP A 56 13.97 -16.41 1.89
C ASP A 56 15.47 -16.26 2.25
N PRO A 57 16.40 -16.91 1.51
CA PRO A 57 17.82 -16.94 1.85
C PRO A 57 18.55 -15.60 1.63
N ASP A 58 17.93 -14.63 0.95
CA ASP A 58 18.48 -13.28 0.73
C ASP A 58 18.07 -12.29 1.84
N THR A 59 17.46 -12.78 2.91
CA THR A 59 17.24 -11.96 4.10
C THR A 59 18.53 -11.97 4.92
N ASP A 60 19.11 -10.82 5.22
CA ASP A 60 20.31 -10.61 6.08
C ASP A 60 20.12 -11.06 7.55
N GLY A 61 19.46 -12.19 7.79
CA GLY A 61 19.12 -12.71 9.10
C GLY A 61 17.94 -12.00 9.79
N HIS A 62 17.16 -11.18 9.08
CA HIS A 62 16.03 -10.46 9.69
C HIS A 62 14.70 -11.20 9.44
N PRO A 63 13.96 -11.66 10.47
CA PRO A 63 12.78 -12.53 10.31
C PRO A 63 11.50 -11.78 9.88
N ASP A 64 11.55 -11.00 8.80
CA ASP A 64 10.46 -10.04 8.47
C ASP A 64 9.39 -10.59 7.50
N LEU A 65 9.42 -11.87 7.19
CA LEU A 65 8.34 -12.54 6.44
C LEU A 65 7.01 -12.59 7.25
N ASP A 66 7.04 -12.21 8.53
CA ASP A 66 5.90 -12.13 9.47
C ASP A 66 5.40 -10.70 9.77
N THR A 67 5.93 -9.66 9.10
CA THR A 67 5.63 -8.28 9.50
C THR A 67 4.39 -7.72 8.81
N VAL A 68 3.45 -7.20 9.62
CA VAL A 68 2.21 -6.53 9.18
C VAL A 68 2.48 -5.37 8.22
N VAL A 69 3.62 -4.70 8.36
CA VAL A 69 4.06 -3.57 7.53
C VAL A 69 5.27 -4.00 6.68
N PRO A 70 5.13 -4.16 5.35
CA PRO A 70 6.20 -4.66 4.50
C PRO A 70 7.24 -3.59 4.13
N TYR A 71 7.22 -2.40 4.71
CA TYR A 71 8.13 -1.30 4.37
C TYR A 71 8.59 -0.55 5.63
N ARG A 72 9.73 0.14 5.52
CA ARG A 72 10.39 0.86 6.61
C ARG A 72 10.47 2.38 6.33
N PRO A 73 10.61 3.20 7.38
CA PRO A 73 10.95 4.61 7.19
C PRO A 73 12.25 4.74 6.38
N GLY A 74 12.20 5.50 5.28
CA GLY A 74 13.33 5.66 4.35
C GLY A 74 13.13 4.95 3.01
N ASP A 75 12.23 3.97 2.96
CA ASP A 75 11.90 3.29 1.71
C ASP A 75 11.27 4.23 0.70
N ARG A 76 11.49 3.92 -0.58
CA ARG A 76 10.90 4.65 -1.70
C ARG A 76 9.71 3.90 -2.26
N VAL A 77 8.66 4.64 -2.57
CA VAL A 77 7.46 4.11 -3.23
C VAL A 77 7.37 4.69 -4.64
N ARG A 78 7.17 3.82 -5.63
CA ARG A 78 6.91 4.20 -7.01
C ARG A 78 5.55 3.66 -7.44
N PHE A 79 4.69 4.52 -7.97
CA PHE A 79 3.42 4.11 -8.57
C PHE A 79 3.64 3.77 -10.04
N LEU A 80 3.11 2.62 -10.47
CA LEU A 80 3.08 2.22 -11.87
C LEU A 80 1.61 2.26 -12.34
N PRO A 81 1.29 2.98 -13.43
CA PRO A 81 -0.04 2.93 -13.99
C PRO A 81 -0.30 1.52 -14.56
N ILE A 82 -1.48 0.99 -14.27
CA ILE A 82 -1.98 -0.28 -14.77
C ILE A 82 -3.38 -0.07 -15.36
N ASP A 83 -3.79 -0.97 -16.25
CA ASP A 83 -5.15 -1.01 -16.77
C ASP A 83 -6.09 -1.78 -15.83
N GLU A 84 -7.36 -1.92 -16.25
CA GLU A 84 -8.38 -2.60 -15.46
C GLU A 84 -8.11 -4.09 -15.30
N ALA A 85 -7.59 -4.75 -16.34
CA ALA A 85 -7.21 -6.16 -16.28
C ALA A 85 -6.08 -6.37 -15.26
N GLY A 86 -5.01 -5.59 -15.33
CA GLY A 86 -3.91 -5.64 -14.36
C GLY A 86 -4.36 -5.27 -12.95
N TYR A 87 -5.33 -4.38 -12.80
CA TYR A 87 -5.93 -4.10 -11.49
C TYR A 87 -6.66 -5.33 -10.94
N ALA A 88 -7.46 -6.01 -11.76
CA ALA A 88 -8.19 -7.21 -11.36
C ALA A 88 -7.24 -8.35 -10.99
N ASP A 89 -6.18 -8.56 -11.77
CA ASP A 89 -5.17 -9.62 -11.54
C ASP A 89 -4.40 -9.44 -10.23
N LEU A 90 -4.21 -8.20 -9.78
CA LEU A 90 -3.46 -7.88 -8.57
C LEU A 90 -4.35 -7.64 -7.34
N LEU A 91 -5.67 -7.75 -7.47
CA LEU A 91 -6.61 -7.38 -6.41
C LEU A 91 -6.43 -8.27 -5.17
N GLY A 92 -6.05 -7.66 -4.05
CA GLY A 92 -5.79 -8.36 -2.78
C GLY A 92 -4.42 -9.06 -2.73
N ALA A 93 -3.57 -8.91 -3.74
CA ALA A 93 -2.20 -9.40 -3.66
C ALA A 93 -1.41 -8.57 -2.64
N ALA A 94 -0.59 -9.22 -1.82
CA ALA A 94 0.25 -8.53 -0.85
C ALA A 94 1.28 -7.63 -1.55
N MET A 95 1.49 -6.43 -1.02
CA MET A 95 2.62 -5.60 -1.44
C MET A 95 3.93 -6.30 -1.09
N VAL A 96 4.80 -6.47 -2.09
CA VAL A 96 6.15 -7.03 -1.92
C VAL A 96 7.15 -5.93 -2.27
N PRO A 97 8.04 -5.53 -1.34
CA PRO A 97 9.13 -4.61 -1.64
C PRO A 97 10.03 -5.19 -2.71
N ARG A 98 10.52 -4.32 -3.60
CA ARG A 98 11.61 -4.66 -4.50
C ARG A 98 12.82 -3.86 -4.04
N HIS A 99 13.85 -4.57 -3.62
CA HIS A 99 15.15 -3.98 -3.37
C HIS A 99 15.87 -3.93 -4.72
N ASP A 100 15.85 -2.76 -5.35
CA ASP A 100 16.75 -2.49 -6.46
C ASP A 100 18.17 -2.48 -5.85
N GLY A 101 18.96 -3.51 -6.15
CA GLY A 101 20.33 -3.70 -5.65
C GLY A 101 21.34 -2.68 -6.16
#